data_AF-A0A945IBP3-F1
#
_entry.id   AF-A0A945IBP3-F1
#
_cell.length_a   1.000
_cell.length_b   1.000
_cell.length_c   1.000
_cell.angle_alpha   90.00
_cell.angle_beta   90.00
_cell.angle_gamma   90.00
#
_symmetry.space_group_name_H-M   'P 1'
#
loop_
_entity.id
_entity.type
_entity.pdbx_description
1 polymer ?
#
loop_
_entity_poly.entity_id
_entity_poly.type
_entity_poly.pdbx_seq_one_letter_code
_entity_poly.pdbx_strand_id
1 'polypeptide(L)'
;MSVDHTRYIFERLCRDLPPLVPKKIQEDLSDALEQVQDNVSLTLDQLEDTMILFAKKLWPYREAFWEFYRVNEGEIGEKMLCKKMSKEMVKKYTTFKEAGGEFRDLYRGGSVAKVFSSEDITTLCATLVEMQQDIWNYTVQEVLTKSKIRYQKKIEEFKHILTNIEEQLDVLLRMADNEQEHPGLAEEIRQHVRGFEHGIALLGPKIDYNELCGVEDYYKERKIYKKHNKNIV
;
A
#
# COMPACT_ATOMS: atom_id res chain seq x y z
N MET A 1 2.07 12.21 -11.56
CA MET A 1 2.11 10.84 -12.10
C MET A 1 1.62 10.90 -13.55
N SER A 2 2.08 10.04 -14.48
CA SER A 2 1.52 10.00 -15.84
C SER A 2 0.37 9.00 -15.93
N VAL A 3 -0.56 9.19 -16.88
CA VAL A 3 -1.69 8.26 -17.11
C VAL A 3 -1.19 6.83 -17.33
N ASP A 4 -0.13 6.63 -18.11
CA ASP A 4 0.43 5.29 -18.37
C ASP A 4 1.01 4.65 -17.11
N HIS A 5 1.66 5.43 -16.24
CA HIS A 5 2.18 4.90 -14.98
C HIS A 5 1.04 4.51 -14.03
N THR A 6 0.00 5.36 -13.94
CA THR A 6 -1.20 5.09 -13.14
C THR A 6 -1.93 3.84 -13.64
N ARG A 7 -2.05 3.66 -14.97
CA ARG A 7 -2.59 2.43 -15.60
C ARG A 7 -1.80 1.19 -15.21
N TYR A 8 -0.47 1.26 -15.23
CA TYR A 8 0.38 0.15 -14.83
C TYR A 8 0.18 -0.23 -13.35
N ILE A 9 0.01 0.76 -12.45
CA ILE A 9 -0.32 0.48 -11.04
C ILE A 9 -1.69 -0.22 -10.96
N PHE A 10 -2.67 0.24 -11.73
CA PHE A 10 -4.01 -0.37 -11.74
C PHE A 10 -3.99 -1.81 -12.25
N GLU A 11 -3.29 -2.07 -13.35
CA GLU A 11 -3.10 -3.43 -13.89
C GLU A 11 -2.48 -4.36 -12.83
N ARG A 12 -1.47 -3.87 -12.12
CA ARG A 12 -0.85 -4.63 -11.03
C ARG A 12 -1.81 -4.92 -9.89
N LEU A 13 -2.66 -3.96 -9.52
CA LEU A 13 -3.71 -4.15 -8.51
C LEU A 13 -4.71 -5.25 -8.92
N CYS A 14 -4.99 -5.35 -10.22
CA CYS A 14 -5.91 -6.36 -10.78
C CYS A 14 -5.29 -7.75 -10.90
N ARG A 15 -3.98 -7.83 -11.17
CA ARG A 15 -3.28 -9.11 -11.31
C ARG A 15 -2.98 -9.76 -9.96
N ASP A 16 -2.55 -8.97 -8.98
CA ASP A 16 -1.99 -9.48 -7.72
C ASP A 16 -3.07 -9.53 -6.62
N LEU A 17 -4.22 -10.14 -6.93
CA LEU A 17 -5.38 -10.20 -6.02
C LEU A 17 -5.13 -11.12 -4.81
N PRO A 18 -5.39 -10.66 -3.58
CA PRO A 18 -5.31 -11.52 -2.40
C PRO A 18 -6.36 -12.63 -2.43
N PRO A 19 -6.13 -13.75 -1.72
CA PRO A 19 -7.12 -14.82 -1.59
C PRO A 19 -8.41 -14.35 -0.93
N LEU A 20 -9.52 -15.04 -1.23
CA LEU A 20 -10.86 -14.81 -0.69
C LEU A 20 -11.55 -13.49 -1.08
N VAL A 21 -10.98 -12.71 -2.01
CA VAL A 21 -11.71 -11.60 -2.64
C VAL A 21 -12.98 -12.15 -3.33
N PRO A 22 -14.17 -11.61 -3.05
CA PRO A 22 -15.42 -12.05 -3.67
C PRO A 22 -15.38 -11.97 -5.21
N LYS A 23 -15.93 -12.99 -5.90
CA LYS A 23 -15.94 -13.05 -7.38
C LYS A 23 -16.48 -11.79 -8.04
N LYS A 24 -17.58 -11.25 -7.51
CA LYS A 24 -18.16 -9.99 -8.00
C LYS A 24 -17.17 -8.83 -8.02
N ILE A 25 -16.32 -8.71 -6.99
CA ILE A 25 -15.29 -7.66 -6.95
C ILE A 25 -14.22 -7.92 -8.00
N GLN A 26 -13.87 -9.18 -8.28
CA GLN A 26 -12.89 -9.53 -9.30
C GLN A 26 -13.42 -9.26 -10.72
N GLU A 27 -14.68 -9.58 -10.97
CA GLU A 27 -15.39 -9.30 -12.22
C GLU A 27 -15.49 -7.77 -12.45
N ASP A 28 -16.04 -7.03 -11.49
CA ASP A 28 -16.15 -5.56 -11.56
C ASP A 28 -14.78 -4.90 -11.83
N LEU A 29 -13.71 -5.43 -11.22
CA LEU A 29 -12.34 -4.91 -11.37
C LEU A 29 -11.77 -5.21 -12.77
N SER A 30 -12.05 -6.39 -13.31
CA SER A 30 -11.60 -6.79 -14.65
C SER A 30 -12.28 -5.93 -15.72
N ASP A 31 -13.59 -5.72 -15.60
CA ASP A 31 -14.36 -4.86 -16.49
C ASP A 31 -13.85 -3.40 -16.43
N ALA A 32 -13.53 -2.90 -15.24
CA ALA A 32 -12.97 -1.57 -15.06
C ALA A 32 -11.57 -1.43 -15.68
N LEU A 33 -10.73 -2.47 -15.59
CA LEU A 33 -9.41 -2.48 -16.23
C LEU A 33 -9.53 -2.40 -17.76
N GLU A 34 -10.42 -3.18 -18.35
CA GLU A 34 -10.69 -3.17 -19.80
C GLU A 34 -11.13 -1.77 -20.26
N GLN A 35 -12.10 -1.17 -19.56
CA GLN A 35 -12.57 0.19 -19.86
C GLN A 35 -11.47 1.25 -19.77
N VAL A 36 -10.60 1.13 -18.76
CA VAL A 36 -9.49 2.08 -18.56
C VAL A 36 -8.41 1.93 -19.63
N GLN A 37 -8.16 0.71 -20.12
CA GLN A 37 -7.18 0.42 -21.17
C GLN A 37 -7.64 0.93 -22.53
N ASP A 38 -8.91 0.73 -22.87
CA ASP A 38 -9.46 1.09 -24.19
C ASP A 38 -9.83 2.58 -24.33
N ASN A 39 -10.03 3.28 -23.21
CA ASN A 39 -10.44 4.69 -23.25
C ASN A 39 -9.24 5.64 -23.45
N VAL A 40 -9.03 6.06 -24.70
CA VAL A 40 -7.97 7.02 -25.08
C VAL A 40 -8.22 8.44 -24.54
N SER A 41 -9.47 8.77 -24.16
CA SER A 41 -9.85 10.09 -23.64
C SER A 41 -9.92 10.14 -22.11
N LEU A 42 -9.49 9.09 -21.42
CA LEU A 42 -9.52 9.02 -19.97
C LEU A 42 -8.57 10.05 -19.36
N THR A 43 -9.11 10.94 -18.53
CA THR A 43 -8.28 11.89 -17.77
C THR A 43 -7.59 11.18 -16.59
N LEU A 44 -6.49 11.76 -16.12
CA LEU A 44 -5.79 11.23 -14.95
C LEU A 44 -6.71 11.15 -13.73
N ASP A 45 -7.47 12.20 -13.45
CA ASP A 45 -8.36 12.26 -12.29
C ASP A 45 -9.43 11.16 -12.32
N GLN A 46 -10.05 10.92 -13.49
CA GLN A 46 -11.03 9.84 -13.66
C GLN A 46 -10.44 8.45 -13.45
N LEU A 47 -9.19 8.25 -13.88
CA LEU A 47 -8.47 7.01 -13.63
C LEU A 47 -8.17 6.83 -12.13
N GLU A 48 -7.65 7.88 -11.48
CA GLU A 48 -7.36 7.84 -10.05
C GLU A 48 -8.63 7.59 -9.22
N ASP A 49 -9.76 8.23 -9.56
CA ASP A 49 -11.06 8.00 -8.92
C ASP A 49 -11.52 6.54 -9.04
N THR A 50 -11.38 5.97 -10.24
CA THR A 50 -11.70 4.56 -10.50
C THR A 50 -10.80 3.66 -9.65
N MET A 51 -9.50 3.92 -9.62
CA MET A 51 -8.54 3.16 -8.81
C MET A 51 -8.85 3.24 -7.31
N ILE A 52 -9.18 4.43 -6.79
CA ILE A 52 -9.52 4.63 -5.37
C ILE A 52 -10.73 3.78 -5.01
N LEU A 53 -11.79 3.80 -5.82
CA LEU A 53 -13.01 3.03 -5.58
C LEU A 53 -12.71 1.53 -5.42
N PHE A 54 -11.92 0.97 -6.34
CA PHE A 54 -11.57 -0.45 -6.30
C PHE A 54 -10.54 -0.79 -5.24
N ALA A 55 -9.56 0.10 -5.02
CA ALA A 55 -8.56 -0.09 -3.99
C ALA A 55 -9.20 -0.16 -2.60
N LYS A 56 -10.20 0.69 -2.30
CA LYS A 56 -10.98 0.61 -1.05
C LYS A 56 -11.64 -0.77 -0.89
N LYS A 57 -12.28 -1.31 -1.94
CA LYS A 57 -12.88 -2.66 -1.91
C LYS A 57 -11.86 -3.77 -1.64
N LEU A 58 -10.64 -3.64 -2.16
CA LEU A 58 -9.57 -4.63 -2.02
C LEU A 58 -8.73 -4.46 -0.75
N TRP A 59 -8.71 -3.27 -0.17
CA TRP A 59 -7.81 -2.88 0.92
C TRP A 59 -7.86 -3.84 2.12
N PRO A 60 -9.04 -4.27 2.63
CA PRO A 60 -9.09 -5.17 3.77
C PRO A 60 -8.44 -6.53 3.50
N TYR A 61 -8.61 -7.05 2.29
CA TYR A 61 -8.00 -8.31 1.87
C TYR A 61 -6.49 -8.18 1.72
N ARG A 62 -6.03 -7.07 1.14
CA ARG A 62 -4.60 -6.79 0.96
C ARG A 62 -3.89 -6.63 2.30
N GLU A 63 -4.40 -5.79 3.20
CA GLU A 63 -3.78 -5.58 4.51
C GLU A 63 -3.79 -6.85 5.35
N ALA A 64 -4.90 -7.59 5.36
CA ALA A 64 -4.97 -8.90 6.00
C ALA A 64 -3.90 -9.85 5.43
N PHE A 65 -3.73 -9.91 4.11
CA PHE A 65 -2.76 -10.81 3.49
C PHE A 65 -1.31 -10.41 3.81
N TRP A 66 -1.02 -9.10 3.80
CA TRP A 66 0.31 -8.58 4.12
C TRP A 66 0.76 -8.90 5.54
N GLU A 67 -0.14 -9.01 6.53
CA GLU A 67 0.23 -9.48 7.87
C GLU A 67 0.85 -10.89 7.83
N PHE A 68 0.24 -11.81 7.10
CA PHE A 68 0.76 -13.19 6.96
C PHE A 68 2.01 -13.23 6.10
N TYR A 69 2.02 -12.50 4.99
CA TYR A 69 3.17 -12.44 4.11
C TYR A 69 4.42 -11.96 4.87
N ARG A 70 4.30 -10.90 5.68
CA ARG A 70 5.44 -10.34 6.43
C ARG A 70 5.97 -11.30 7.51
N VAL A 71 5.08 -12.06 8.14
CA VAL A 71 5.48 -13.11 9.09
C VAL A 71 6.24 -14.20 8.34
N ASN A 72 5.70 -14.70 7.23
CA ASN A 72 6.35 -15.73 6.42
C ASN A 72 7.69 -15.25 5.85
N GLU A 73 7.77 -14.02 5.35
CA GLU A 73 9.03 -13.44 4.88
C GLU A 73 10.09 -13.43 6.01
N GLY A 74 9.68 -13.09 7.24
CA GLY A 74 10.56 -13.13 8.41
C GLY A 74 11.00 -14.54 8.82
N GLU A 75 10.11 -15.53 8.72
CA GLU A 75 10.37 -16.90 9.21
C GLU A 75 11.12 -17.79 8.20
N ILE A 76 10.80 -17.66 6.91
CA ILE A 76 11.30 -18.54 5.85
C ILE A 76 12.02 -17.83 4.71
N GLY A 77 11.95 -16.49 4.63
CA GLY A 77 12.51 -15.73 3.51
C GLY A 77 14.02 -15.92 3.35
N GLU A 78 14.80 -15.71 4.40
CA GLU A 78 16.27 -15.90 4.37
C GLU A 78 16.65 -17.33 3.94
N LYS A 79 15.92 -18.34 4.44
CA LYS A 79 16.17 -19.74 4.07
C LYS A 79 15.83 -20.03 2.61
N MET A 80 14.76 -19.44 2.08
CA MET A 80 14.38 -19.56 0.68
C MET A 80 15.38 -18.86 -0.24
N LEU A 81 15.86 -17.67 0.15
CA LEU A 81 16.88 -16.94 -0.57
C LEU A 81 18.16 -17.77 -0.72
N CYS A 82 18.70 -18.28 0.39
CA CYS A 82 19.92 -19.07 0.40
C CYS A 82 19.82 -20.36 -0.43
N LYS A 83 18.61 -20.95 -0.55
CA LYS A 83 18.38 -22.14 -1.37
C LYS A 83 18.42 -21.87 -2.88
N LYS A 84 18.07 -20.66 -3.30
CA LYS A 84 18.08 -20.25 -4.72
C LYS A 84 19.42 -19.69 -5.17
N MET A 85 20.17 -19.12 -4.24
CA MET A 85 21.49 -18.56 -4.52
C MET A 85 22.51 -19.62 -4.95
N SER A 86 23.44 -19.22 -5.80
CA SER A 86 24.63 -20.01 -6.08
C SER A 86 25.50 -20.17 -4.82
N LYS A 87 26.35 -21.20 -4.78
CA LYS A 87 27.28 -21.41 -3.65
C LYS A 87 28.19 -20.22 -3.39
N GLU A 88 28.57 -19.49 -4.43
CA GLU A 88 29.38 -18.27 -4.30
C GLU A 88 28.58 -17.12 -3.69
N MET A 89 27.34 -16.92 -4.14
CA MET A 89 26.44 -15.91 -3.58
C MET A 89 26.11 -16.16 -2.11
N VAL A 90 25.91 -17.43 -1.73
CA VAL A 90 25.73 -17.80 -0.31
C VAL A 90 26.96 -17.45 0.52
N LYS A 91 28.18 -17.67 0.02
CA LYS A 91 29.41 -17.26 0.74
C LYS A 91 29.47 -15.75 0.92
N LYS A 92 29.19 -14.97 -0.14
CA LYS A 92 29.13 -13.50 -0.07
C LYS A 92 28.08 -13.04 0.94
N TYR A 93 26.91 -13.69 0.95
CA TYR A 93 25.85 -13.42 1.93
C TYR A 93 26.29 -13.75 3.37
N THR A 94 27.01 -14.84 3.59
CA THR A 94 27.58 -15.15 4.90
C THR A 94 28.57 -14.08 5.36
N THR A 95 29.48 -13.63 4.49
CA THR A 95 30.40 -12.52 4.81
C THR A 95 29.64 -11.22 5.11
N PHE A 96 28.56 -10.95 4.39
CA PHE A 96 27.68 -9.81 4.67
C PHE A 96 27.03 -9.91 6.07
N LYS A 97 26.57 -11.10 6.47
CA LYS A 97 26.03 -11.37 7.81
C LYS A 97 27.08 -11.23 8.91
N GLU A 98 28.30 -11.72 8.67
CA GLU A 98 29.43 -11.60 9.60
C GLU A 98 29.85 -10.13 9.81
N ALA A 99 29.69 -9.29 8.79
CA ALA A 99 29.89 -7.85 8.87
C ALA A 99 28.74 -7.09 9.57
N GLY A 100 27.73 -7.80 10.10
CA GLY A 100 26.59 -7.23 10.82
C GLY A 100 25.39 -6.85 9.96
N GLY A 101 25.37 -7.24 8.68
CA GLY A 101 24.20 -7.02 7.82
C GLY A 101 23.05 -7.95 8.16
N GLU A 102 21.81 -7.47 8.06
CA GLU A 102 20.61 -8.30 8.23
C GLU A 102 19.95 -8.64 6.88
N PHE A 103 19.12 -9.67 6.86
CA PHE A 103 18.35 -10.05 5.66
C PHE A 103 17.54 -8.87 5.10
N ARG A 104 16.94 -8.04 5.97
CA ARG A 104 16.17 -6.86 5.55
C ARG A 104 17.03 -5.76 4.93
N ASP A 105 18.32 -5.72 5.23
CA ASP A 105 19.23 -4.71 4.68
C ASP A 105 19.55 -4.97 3.20
N LEU A 106 19.31 -6.19 2.71
CA LEU A 106 19.42 -6.51 1.28
C LEU A 106 18.50 -5.63 0.42
N TYR A 107 17.37 -5.17 0.97
CA TYR A 107 16.43 -4.30 0.28
C TYR A 107 16.83 -2.81 0.28
N ARG A 108 17.80 -2.41 1.11
CA ARG A 108 18.17 -1.00 1.32
C ARG A 108 19.43 -0.59 0.55
N GLY A 109 20.13 -1.54 -0.08
CA GLY A 109 21.22 -1.32 -1.05
C GLY A 109 22.57 -0.83 -0.49
N GLY A 110 22.57 0.03 0.54
CA GLY A 110 23.77 0.74 1.01
C GLY A 110 24.91 -0.16 1.54
N SER A 111 24.58 -1.17 2.35
CA SER A 111 25.58 -2.12 2.89
C SER A 111 25.90 -3.25 1.91
N VAL A 112 25.00 -3.52 0.95
CA VAL A 112 25.11 -4.59 -0.06
C VAL A 112 26.23 -4.30 -1.05
N ALA A 113 26.35 -3.05 -1.50
CA ALA A 113 27.36 -2.63 -2.48
C ALA A 113 28.82 -2.78 -2.01
N LYS A 114 29.05 -3.02 -0.71
CA LYS A 114 30.40 -3.26 -0.15
C LYS A 114 30.86 -4.71 -0.28
N VAL A 115 29.93 -5.65 -0.44
CA VAL A 115 30.20 -7.09 -0.46
C VAL A 115 29.87 -7.72 -1.81
N PHE A 116 28.88 -7.17 -2.51
CA PHE A 116 28.41 -7.68 -3.79
C PHE A 116 28.86 -6.75 -4.93
N SER A 117 29.39 -7.34 -6.00
CA SER A 117 29.68 -6.60 -7.24
C SER A 117 28.40 -6.18 -7.96
N SER A 118 28.49 -5.34 -8.99
CA SER A 118 27.31 -4.93 -9.77
C SER A 118 26.59 -6.12 -10.41
N GLU A 119 27.31 -7.11 -10.91
CA GLU A 119 26.73 -8.33 -11.48
C GLU A 119 26.09 -9.22 -10.41
N ASP A 120 26.72 -9.32 -9.24
CA ASP A 120 26.14 -10.00 -8.10
C ASP A 120 24.85 -9.33 -7.63
N ILE A 121 24.79 -7.98 -7.66
CA ILE A 121 23.60 -7.22 -7.29
C ILE A 121 22.46 -7.50 -8.27
N THR A 122 22.72 -7.52 -9.58
CA THR A 122 21.70 -7.89 -10.57
C THR A 122 21.15 -9.30 -10.31
N THR A 123 22.04 -10.25 -10.05
CA THR A 123 21.67 -11.64 -9.73
C THR A 123 20.91 -11.75 -8.41
N LEU A 124 21.34 -11.00 -7.39
CA LEU A 124 20.69 -10.90 -6.09
C LEU A 124 19.28 -10.35 -6.22
N CYS A 125 19.09 -9.26 -6.98
CA CYS A 125 17.79 -8.66 -7.23
C CYS A 125 16.84 -9.65 -7.92
N ALA A 126 17.30 -10.37 -8.95
CA ALA A 126 16.49 -11.40 -9.61
C ALA A 126 16.08 -12.51 -8.63
N THR A 127 17.05 -13.02 -7.85
CA THR A 127 16.79 -14.07 -6.83
C THR A 127 15.82 -13.58 -5.74
N LEU A 128 15.91 -12.32 -5.32
CA LEU A 128 15.00 -11.72 -4.34
C LEU A 128 13.57 -11.65 -4.88
N VAL A 129 13.39 -11.24 -6.14
CA VAL A 129 12.07 -11.22 -6.78
C VAL A 129 11.46 -12.62 -6.84
N GLU A 130 12.24 -13.63 -7.24
CA GLU A 130 11.77 -15.03 -7.25
C GLU A 130 11.41 -15.52 -5.85
N MET A 131 12.23 -15.20 -4.84
CA MET A 131 11.95 -15.56 -3.45
C MET A 131 10.66 -14.89 -2.95
N GLN A 132 10.43 -13.62 -3.27
CA GLN A 132 9.19 -12.92 -2.92
C GLN A 132 7.97 -13.60 -3.54
N GLN A 133 8.07 -14.04 -4.80
CA GLN A 133 6.99 -14.80 -5.44
C GLN A 133 6.74 -16.15 -4.76
N ASP A 134 7.78 -16.85 -4.33
CA ASP A 134 7.64 -18.12 -3.60
C ASP A 134 7.00 -17.91 -2.22
N ILE A 135 7.39 -16.85 -1.50
CA ILE A 135 6.77 -16.47 -0.22
C ILE A 135 5.30 -16.10 -0.43
N TRP A 136 4.99 -15.36 -1.50
CA TRP A 136 3.62 -15.02 -1.87
C TRP A 136 2.79 -16.29 -2.07
N ASN A 137 3.25 -17.21 -2.91
CA ASN A 137 2.57 -18.47 -3.19
C ASN A 137 2.41 -19.34 -1.93
N TYR A 138 3.45 -19.42 -1.10
CA TYR A 138 3.38 -20.11 0.18
C TYR A 138 2.32 -19.50 1.11
N THR A 139 2.29 -18.17 1.20
CA THR A 139 1.34 -17.43 2.03
C THR A 139 -0.09 -17.65 1.54
N VAL A 140 -0.31 -17.62 0.22
CA VAL A 140 -1.61 -17.96 -0.41
C VAL A 140 -2.07 -19.36 0.03
N GLN A 141 -1.19 -20.36 -0.04
CA GLN A 141 -1.53 -21.72 0.39
C GLN A 141 -1.84 -21.78 1.89
N GLU A 142 -1.06 -21.10 2.72
CA GLU A 142 -1.27 -21.07 4.17
C GLU A 142 -2.63 -20.45 4.54
N VAL A 143 -2.95 -19.28 3.99
CA VAL A 143 -4.20 -18.57 4.30
C VAL A 143 -5.44 -19.23 3.70
N LEU A 144 -5.28 -20.08 2.68
CA LEU A 144 -6.39 -20.88 2.14
C LEU A 144 -6.58 -22.21 2.88
N THR A 145 -5.58 -22.68 3.63
CA THR A 145 -5.60 -23.97 4.32
C THR A 145 -5.53 -23.80 5.84
N LYS A 146 -4.33 -23.86 6.41
CA LYS A 146 -4.05 -23.90 7.86
C LYS A 146 -4.57 -22.67 8.59
N SER A 147 -4.47 -21.51 7.96
CA SER A 147 -4.72 -20.22 8.58
C SER A 147 -6.03 -19.55 8.11
N LYS A 148 -6.90 -20.28 7.41
CA LYS A 148 -8.10 -19.72 6.78
C LYS A 148 -9.01 -18.94 7.73
N ILE A 149 -9.31 -19.51 8.90
CA ILE A 149 -10.18 -18.86 9.89
C ILE A 149 -9.52 -17.57 10.42
N ARG A 150 -8.22 -17.60 10.71
CA ARG A 150 -7.46 -16.42 11.18
C ARG A 150 -7.43 -15.33 10.11
N TYR A 151 -7.21 -15.70 8.85
CA TYR A 151 -7.20 -14.77 7.73
C TYR A 151 -8.57 -14.13 7.49
N GLN A 152 -9.66 -14.91 7.52
CA GLN A 152 -11.01 -14.37 7.43
C GLN A 152 -11.33 -13.40 8.57
N LYS A 153 -10.93 -13.72 9.81
CA LYS A 153 -11.07 -12.80 10.94
C LYS A 153 -10.33 -11.49 10.70
N LYS A 154 -9.09 -11.56 10.17
CA LYS A 154 -8.31 -10.37 9.83
C LYS A 154 -8.96 -9.53 8.73
N ILE A 155 -9.54 -10.15 7.71
CA ILE A 155 -10.31 -9.43 6.69
C ILE A 155 -11.46 -8.63 7.33
N GLU A 156 -12.21 -9.22 8.26
CA GLU A 156 -13.29 -8.50 8.94
C GLU A 156 -12.78 -7.40 9.88
N GLU A 157 -11.67 -7.63 10.60
CA GLU A 157 -11.00 -6.58 11.39
C GLU A 157 -10.62 -5.38 10.50
N PHE A 158 -10.00 -5.61 9.34
CA PHE A 158 -9.63 -4.54 8.43
C PHE A 158 -10.82 -3.90 7.70
N LYS A 159 -11.94 -4.60 7.49
CA LYS A 159 -13.17 -3.98 7.00
C LYS A 159 -13.70 -2.96 8.02
N HIS A 160 -13.72 -3.31 9.30
CA HIS A 160 -14.11 -2.38 10.35
C HIS A 160 -13.17 -1.17 10.43
N ILE A 161 -11.86 -1.38 10.30
CA ILE A 161 -10.89 -0.28 10.25
C ILE A 161 -11.15 0.63 9.05
N LEU A 162 -11.41 0.07 7.86
CA LEU A 162 -11.71 0.84 6.67
C LEU A 162 -13.00 1.66 6.84
N THR A 163 -14.06 1.08 7.41
CA THR A 163 -15.28 1.83 7.71
C THR A 163 -15.01 3.02 8.62
N ASN A 164 -14.22 2.84 9.68
CA ASN A 164 -13.85 3.95 10.57
C ASN A 164 -13.04 5.03 9.82
N ILE A 165 -12.12 4.64 8.93
CA ILE A 165 -11.39 5.59 8.08
C ILE A 165 -12.36 6.39 7.22
N GLU A 166 -13.28 5.72 6.52
CA GLU A 166 -14.25 6.36 5.64
C GLU A 166 -15.16 7.33 6.40
N GLU A 167 -15.63 6.95 7.59
CA GLU A 167 -16.41 7.84 8.46
C GLU A 167 -15.63 9.10 8.85
N GLN A 168 -14.35 8.98 9.18
CA GLN A 168 -13.50 10.14 9.51
C GLN A 168 -13.24 11.04 8.29
N LEU A 169 -13.00 10.45 7.12
CA LEU A 169 -12.83 11.21 5.88
C LEU A 169 -14.12 11.96 5.51
N ASP A 170 -15.28 11.34 5.70
CA ASP A 170 -16.59 11.98 5.49
C ASP A 170 -16.82 13.17 6.43
N VAL A 171 -16.39 13.08 7.69
CA VAL A 171 -16.43 14.21 8.63
C VAL A 171 -15.58 15.37 8.13
N LEU A 172 -14.36 15.09 7.67
CA LEU A 172 -13.46 16.10 7.11
C LEU A 172 -14.05 16.75 5.84
N LEU A 173 -14.63 15.96 4.94
CA LEU A 173 -15.30 16.48 3.74
C LEU A 173 -16.47 17.40 4.11
N ARG A 174 -17.32 17.00 5.08
CA ARG A 174 -18.40 17.86 5.59
C ARG A 174 -17.87 19.14 6.23
N MET A 175 -16.72 19.09 6.93
CA MET A 175 -16.09 20.29 7.46
C MET A 175 -15.65 21.24 6.35
N ALA A 176 -15.04 20.72 5.28
CA ALA A 176 -14.64 21.50 4.12
C ALA A 176 -15.84 22.14 3.41
N ASP A 177 -16.93 21.40 3.23
CA ASP A 177 -18.14 21.89 2.55
C ASP A 177 -18.89 22.96 3.36
N ASN A 178 -18.85 22.86 4.69
CA ASN A 178 -19.42 23.86 5.60
C ASN A 178 -18.50 25.07 5.82
N GLU A 179 -17.25 25.03 5.34
CA GLU A 179 -16.28 26.10 5.50
C GLU A 179 -16.42 27.17 4.40
N GLN A 180 -17.29 28.14 4.65
CA GLN A 180 -17.55 29.26 3.73
C GLN A 180 -16.65 30.48 4.01
N GLU A 181 -16.07 30.62 5.20
CA GLU A 181 -15.31 31.81 5.61
C GLU A 181 -13.85 31.77 5.11
N HIS A 182 -13.31 30.57 4.90
CA HIS A 182 -11.92 30.33 4.53
C HIS A 182 -11.77 29.28 3.41
N PRO A 183 -11.93 29.67 2.13
CA PRO A 183 -11.84 28.73 1.00
C PRO A 183 -10.51 27.96 0.93
N GLY A 184 -9.40 28.59 1.30
CA GLY A 184 -8.09 27.92 1.36
C GLY A 184 -8.01 26.82 2.44
N LEU A 185 -8.77 26.96 3.55
CA LEU A 185 -8.86 25.91 4.56
C LEU A 185 -9.70 24.72 4.07
N ALA A 186 -10.80 24.99 3.37
CA ALA A 186 -11.61 23.95 2.74
C ALA A 186 -10.79 23.14 1.73
N GLU A 187 -9.98 23.82 0.91
CA GLU A 187 -9.09 23.17 -0.04
C GLU A 187 -7.98 22.34 0.64
N GLU A 188 -7.34 22.88 1.68
CA GLU A 188 -6.36 22.14 2.50
C GLU A 188 -6.96 20.82 3.03
N ILE A 189 -8.21 20.85 3.52
CA ILE A 189 -8.90 19.66 4.04
C ILE A 189 -9.19 18.66 2.92
N ARG A 190 -9.69 19.11 1.77
CA ARG A 190 -9.96 18.22 0.62
C ARG A 190 -8.70 17.55 0.08
N GLN A 191 -7.59 18.29 0.00
CA GLN A 191 -6.30 17.75 -0.41
C GLN A 191 -5.80 16.68 0.58
N HIS A 192 -6.02 16.91 1.87
CA HIS A 192 -5.65 15.92 2.89
C HIS A 192 -6.47 14.63 2.74
N VAL A 193 -7.80 14.74 2.56
CA VAL A 193 -8.67 13.58 2.26
C VAL A 193 -8.19 12.84 1.02
N ARG A 194 -7.90 13.56 -0.07
CA ARG A 194 -7.40 12.98 -1.31
C ARG A 194 -6.07 12.24 -1.10
N GLY A 195 -5.20 12.77 -0.25
CA GLY A 195 -3.96 12.10 0.15
C GLY A 195 -4.19 10.71 0.75
N PHE A 196 -5.17 10.57 1.65
CA PHE A 196 -5.56 9.28 2.22
C PHE A 196 -6.07 8.30 1.18
N GLU A 197 -6.95 8.76 0.30
CA GLU A 197 -7.48 7.93 -0.78
C GLU A 197 -6.37 7.45 -1.72
N HIS A 198 -5.43 8.34 -2.05
CA HIS A 198 -4.25 7.99 -2.83
C HIS A 198 -3.36 6.96 -2.12
N GLY A 199 -3.19 7.07 -0.80
CA GLY A 199 -2.47 6.08 0.01
C GLY A 199 -3.11 4.69 -0.02
N ILE A 200 -4.44 4.61 0.09
CA ILE A 200 -5.20 3.35 -0.06
C ILE A 200 -5.01 2.76 -1.46
N ALA A 201 -5.01 3.62 -2.49
CA ALA A 201 -4.91 3.27 -3.89
C ALA A 201 -3.50 2.97 -4.41
N LEU A 202 -2.46 3.00 -3.56
CA LEU A 202 -1.06 2.88 -3.97
C LEU A 202 -0.57 4.00 -4.91
N LEU A 203 -1.32 5.11 -4.97
CA LEU A 203 -0.98 6.30 -5.76
C LEU A 203 -0.19 7.32 -4.94
N GLY A 204 -0.21 7.18 -3.62
CA GLY A 204 0.48 8.03 -2.66
C GLY A 204 1.25 7.23 -1.61
N PRO A 205 1.94 7.92 -0.70
CA PRO A 205 2.58 7.28 0.44
C PRO A 205 1.54 6.49 1.26
N LYS A 206 1.97 5.38 1.87
CA LYS A 206 1.12 4.66 2.83
C LYS A 206 0.95 5.56 4.06
N ILE A 207 -0.29 5.92 4.37
CA ILE A 207 -0.61 6.78 5.51
C ILE A 207 -0.97 5.90 6.71
N ASP A 208 -0.50 6.27 7.91
CA ASP A 208 -0.83 5.55 9.14
C ASP A 208 -2.23 5.97 9.62
N TYR A 209 -3.06 5.00 10.00
CA TYR A 209 -4.36 5.28 10.61
C TYR A 209 -4.24 6.15 11.87
N ASN A 210 -3.14 6.01 12.63
CA ASN A 210 -2.91 6.86 13.79
C ASN A 210 -2.74 8.34 13.42
N GLU A 211 -2.35 8.65 12.19
CA GLU A 211 -2.24 10.03 11.70
C GLU A 211 -3.60 10.64 11.38
N LEU A 212 -4.68 9.85 11.22
CA LEU A 212 -6.07 10.34 11.14
C LEU A 212 -6.63 10.74 12.51
N CYS A 213 -6.19 10.08 13.57
CA CYS A 213 -6.64 10.34 14.93
C CYS A 213 -6.23 11.76 15.36
N GLY A 214 -7.21 12.65 15.56
CA GLY A 214 -6.99 14.03 16.01
C GLY A 214 -6.87 15.07 14.89
N VAL A 215 -6.99 14.66 13.62
CA VAL A 215 -6.99 15.61 12.48
C VAL A 215 -8.21 16.54 12.52
N GLU A 216 -9.36 16.04 12.97
CA GLU A 216 -10.55 16.85 13.18
C GLU A 216 -10.30 17.99 14.18
N ASP A 217 -9.72 17.68 15.34
CA ASP A 217 -9.41 18.65 16.38
C ASP A 217 -8.37 19.66 15.90
N TYR A 218 -7.34 19.19 15.18
CA TYR A 218 -6.35 20.07 14.54
C TYR A 218 -7.01 21.13 13.64
N TYR A 219 -7.93 20.73 12.76
CA TYR A 219 -8.59 21.69 11.87
C TYR A 219 -9.58 22.60 12.59
N LYS A 220 -10.27 22.10 13.63
CA LYS A 220 -11.12 22.93 14.50
C LYS A 220 -10.31 24.03 15.19
N GLU A 221 -9.17 23.69 15.78
CA GLU A 221 -8.28 24.65 16.44
C GLU A 221 -7.71 25.68 15.45
N ARG A 222 -7.29 25.23 14.25
CA ARG A 222 -6.76 26.11 13.20
C ARG A 222 -7.81 27.09 12.67
N LYS A 223 -9.09 26.67 12.60
CA LYS A 223 -10.22 27.56 12.29
C LYS A 223 -10.39 28.64 13.36
N ILE A 224 -10.37 28.26 14.65
CA ILE A 224 -10.45 29.21 15.77
C ILE A 224 -9.30 30.21 15.69
N TYR A 225 -8.07 29.75 15.42
CA TYR A 225 -6.89 30.60 15.28
C TYR A 225 -7.02 31.60 14.11
N LYS A 226 -7.43 31.14 12.92
CA LYS A 226 -7.66 32.02 11.75
C LYS A 226 -8.79 33.03 12.00
N LYS A 227 -9.81 32.68 12.78
CA LYS A 227 -10.88 33.59 13.19
C LYS A 227 -10.40 34.66 14.18
N HIS A 228 -9.55 34.29 15.15
CA HIS A 228 -8.97 35.24 16.10
C HIS A 228 -8.01 36.22 15.43
N ASN A 229 -7.18 35.77 14.48
CA ASN A 229 -6.28 36.66 13.73
C ASN A 229 -6.99 37.59 12.75
N LYS A 230 -8.26 37.32 12.38
CA LYS A 230 -9.12 38.27 11.64
C LYS A 230 -9.60 39.44 12.50
N ASN A 231 -9.60 39.31 13.83
CA ASN A 231 -10.12 40.31 14.78
C ASN A 231 -9.02 41.22 15.36
N ILE A 232 -7.77 41.13 14.88
CA ILE A 232 -6.62 41.93 15.34
C ILE A 232 -6.11 42.86 14.21
N VAL A 233 -6.97 43.22 13.24
CA VAL A 233 -6.68 44.26 12.24
C VAL A 233 -7.72 45.36 12.33
#